data_AF-A0A7V8F2X5-F1
#
_entry.id   AF-A0A7V8F2X5-F1
#
_cell.length_a   1.000
_cell.length_b   1.000
_cell.length_c   1.000
_cell.angle_alpha   90.00
_cell.angle_beta   90.00
_cell.angle_gamma   90.00
#
_symmetry.space_group_name_H-M   'P 1'
#
loop_
_entity.id
_entity.type
_entity.pdbx_description
1 polymer ?
#
loop_
_entity_poly.entity_id
_entity_poly.type
_entity_poly.pdbx_seq_one_letter_code
_entity_poly.pdbx_strand_id
1 'polypeptide(L)'
;MTMLFYGFDKYEVEGVAGVWMRTYGAQAYGLPDFAALAEGHHEGERYSGVFNNILAYLRQSGAAMAAGHTMQIGETTYMKLREPAENEYYLQGPGTTLVAELIESDQVNH
;
A
#
# COMPACT_ATOMS: atom_id res chain seq x y z
N MET A 1 19.74 -9.47 -7.47
CA MET A 1 19.74 -9.41 -5.99
C MET A 1 18.47 -8.69 -5.56
N THR A 2 17.37 -9.41 -5.39
CA THR A 2 16.06 -8.83 -5.06
C THR A 2 16.04 -8.52 -3.57
N MET A 3 16.08 -7.25 -3.21
CA MET A 3 15.92 -6.85 -1.81
C MET A 3 14.50 -7.17 -1.37
N LEU A 4 14.38 -8.11 -0.46
CA LEU A 4 13.16 -8.40 0.28
C LEU A 4 12.89 -7.18 1.17
N PHE A 5 11.95 -6.33 0.77
CA PHE A 5 11.26 -5.49 1.73
C PHE A 5 10.64 -6.44 2.76
N TYR A 6 10.91 -6.21 4.03
CA TYR A 6 10.78 -7.21 5.10
C TYR A 6 9.30 -7.52 5.42
N GLY A 7 8.66 -8.30 4.55
CA GLY A 7 7.36 -8.94 4.77
C GLY A 7 6.25 -8.32 3.94
N PHE A 8 5.46 -9.20 3.34
CA PHE A 8 4.11 -8.92 2.87
C PHE A 8 3.19 -9.86 3.64
N ASP A 9 2.21 -9.33 4.35
CA ASP A 9 1.29 -10.11 5.16
C ASP A 9 -0.16 -9.89 4.75
N LYS A 10 -0.98 -10.90 5.05
CA LYS A 10 -2.40 -10.93 4.76
C LYS A 10 -3.15 -11.29 6.03
N TYR A 11 -4.00 -10.39 6.51
CA TYR A 11 -4.76 -10.64 7.73
C TYR A 11 -6.16 -10.06 7.67
N GLU A 12 -7.07 -10.75 8.34
CA GLU A 12 -8.43 -10.30 8.57
C GLU A 12 -8.50 -9.55 9.90
N VAL A 13 -9.41 -8.58 9.97
CA VAL A 13 -9.71 -7.86 11.21
C VAL A 13 -11.18 -8.11 11.54
N GLU A 14 -11.45 -8.50 12.78
CA GLU A 14 -12.82 -8.74 13.24
C GLU A 14 -13.70 -7.52 12.99
N GLY A 15 -14.86 -7.72 12.36
CA GLY A 15 -15.80 -6.64 12.02
C GLY A 15 -15.46 -5.84 10.76
N VAL A 16 -14.37 -6.16 10.06
CA VAL A 16 -14.00 -5.55 8.77
C VAL A 16 -14.21 -6.56 7.65
N ALA A 17 -14.96 -6.19 6.62
CA ALA A 17 -15.13 -7.02 5.44
C ALA A 17 -13.89 -6.90 4.53
N GLY A 18 -13.25 -8.03 4.22
CA GLY A 18 -12.08 -8.10 3.35
C GLY A 18 -10.81 -8.52 4.08
N VAL A 19 -9.69 -8.43 3.37
CA VAL A 19 -8.37 -8.86 3.84
C VAL A 19 -7.38 -7.72 3.68
N TRP A 20 -6.72 -7.36 4.76
CA TRP A 20 -5.64 -6.38 4.71
C TRP A 20 -4.39 -6.99 4.10
N MET A 21 -3.88 -6.32 3.07
CA MET A 21 -2.61 -6.61 2.39
C MET A 21 -1.60 -5.57 2.85
N ARG A 22 -0.54 -5.97 3.56
CA ARG A 22 0.38 -4.99 4.17
C ARG A 22 1.85 -5.33 3.93
N THR A 23 2.63 -4.32 3.57
CA THR A 23 4.10 -4.41 3.57
C THR A 23 4.66 -4.05 4.95
N TYR A 24 5.85 -4.56 5.24
CA TYR A 24 6.58 -4.24 6.45
C TYR A 24 8.05 -3.93 6.17
N GLY A 25 8.61 -3.02 6.95
CA GLY A 25 10.04 -2.77 7.00
C GLY A 25 10.59 -1.90 5.87
N ALA A 26 9.74 -1.30 5.03
CA ALA A 26 10.16 -0.31 4.03
C ALA A 26 10.84 0.91 4.68
N GLN A 27 10.47 1.20 5.93
CA GLN A 27 11.06 2.24 6.78
C GLN A 27 12.58 2.15 6.94
N ALA A 28 13.17 0.94 6.84
CA ALA A 28 14.63 0.78 6.88
C ALA A 28 15.35 1.49 5.72
N TYR A 29 14.61 1.85 4.68
CA TYR A 29 15.07 2.60 3.51
C TYR A 29 14.49 4.02 3.45
N GLY A 30 13.88 4.51 4.53
CA GLY A 30 13.19 5.81 4.57
C GLY A 30 11.90 5.86 3.75
N LEU A 31 11.32 4.71 3.42
CA LEU A 31 10.08 4.58 2.65
C LEU A 31 8.89 4.24 3.58
N PRO A 32 7.65 4.61 3.21
CA PRO A 32 6.47 4.19 3.95
C PRO A 32 6.20 2.70 3.71
N ASP A 33 5.57 2.06 4.70
CA ASP A 33 4.87 0.79 4.47
C ASP A 33 3.51 1.08 3.81
N PHE A 34 3.02 0.15 2.99
CA PHE A 34 1.71 0.23 2.35
C PHE A 34 0.74 -0.77 2.94
N ALA A 35 -0.53 -0.37 3.05
CA ALA A 35 -1.63 -1.25 3.39
C ALA A 35 -2.78 -1.06 2.38
N ALA A 36 -3.47 -2.12 2.00
CA ALA A 36 -4.71 -2.03 1.21
C ALA A 36 -5.74 -3.04 1.72
N LEU A 37 -7.00 -2.64 1.71
CA LEU A 37 -8.11 -3.54 2.02
C LEU A 37 -8.59 -4.18 0.72
N ALA A 38 -8.26 -5.47 0.55
CA ALA A 38 -8.68 -6.27 -0.59
C ALA A 38 -10.01 -6.98 -0.32
N GLU A 39 -10.70 -7.41 -1.37
CA GLU A 39 -11.93 -8.19 -1.23
C GLU A 39 -11.67 -9.55 -0.58
N GLY A 40 -10.48 -10.13 -0.81
CA GLY A 40 -10.09 -11.38 -0.19
C GLY A 40 -8.65 -11.82 -0.46
N HIS A 41 -8.27 -12.96 0.12
CA HIS A 41 -6.91 -13.52 0.08
C HIS A 41 -6.36 -13.78 -1.33
N HIS A 42 -7.24 -13.98 -2.31
CA HIS A 42 -6.89 -14.28 -3.70
C HIS A 42 -6.21 -13.09 -4.41
N GLU A 43 -6.40 -11.86 -3.93
CA GLU A 43 -5.75 -10.68 -4.48
C GLU A 43 -4.31 -10.47 -3.98
N GLY A 44 -3.81 -11.36 -3.12
CA GLY A 44 -2.50 -11.22 -2.48
C GLY A 44 -1.34 -11.07 -3.47
N GLU A 45 -1.32 -11.84 -4.56
CA GLU A 45 -0.27 -11.74 -5.58
C GLU A 45 -0.31 -10.40 -6.30
N ARG A 46 -1.52 -9.89 -6.61
CA ARG A 46 -1.71 -8.58 -7.24
C ARG A 46 -1.16 -7.48 -6.36
N TYR A 47 -1.59 -7.39 -5.10
CA TYR A 47 -1.16 -6.33 -4.18
C TYR A 47 0.32 -6.42 -3.85
N SER A 48 0.86 -7.63 -3.63
CA SER A 48 2.29 -7.83 -3.41
C SER A 48 3.11 -7.35 -4.63
N GLY A 49 2.69 -7.70 -5.85
CA GLY A 49 3.35 -7.26 -7.07
C GLY A 49 3.33 -5.73 -7.23
N VAL A 50 2.16 -5.10 -7.03
CA VAL A 50 2.01 -3.65 -7.08
C VAL A 50 2.91 -2.97 -6.06
N PHE A 51 2.83 -3.33 -4.78
CA PHE A 51 3.63 -2.69 -3.74
C PHE A 51 5.13 -2.89 -3.93
N ASN A 52 5.57 -4.09 -4.34
CA ASN A 52 6.98 -4.34 -4.62
C ASN A 52 7.51 -3.47 -5.77
N ASN A 53 6.75 -3.31 -6.84
CA ASN A 53 7.12 -2.45 -7.96
C ASN A 53 7.23 -0.98 -7.54
N ILE A 54 6.29 -0.51 -6.72
CA ILE A 54 6.26 0.87 -6.23
C ILE A 54 7.43 1.14 -5.29
N LEU A 55 7.66 0.29 -4.29
CA LEU A 55 8.77 0.42 -3.36
C LEU A 55 10.12 0.36 -4.09
N ALA A 56 10.25 -0.51 -5.09
CA ALA A 56 11.43 -0.55 -5.94
C ALA A 56 11.63 0.76 -6.72
N TYR A 57 10.56 1.34 -7.27
CA TYR A 57 10.60 2.63 -7.96
C TYR A 57 10.97 3.79 -7.02
N LEU A 58 10.32 3.91 -5.85
CA LEU A 58 10.60 4.98 -4.88
C LEU A 58 12.06 4.91 -4.42
N ARG A 59 12.54 3.69 -4.16
CA ARG A 59 13.94 3.48 -3.78
C ARG A 59 14.93 3.88 -4.88
N GLN A 60 14.64 3.55 -6.14
CA GLN A 60 15.54 3.85 -7.26
C GLN A 60 15.53 5.33 -7.65
N SER A 61 14.36 5.96 -7.62
CA SER A 61 14.17 7.36 -8.00
C SER A 61 14.50 8.34 -6.87
N GLY A 62 14.42 7.91 -5.61
CA GLY A 62 14.46 8.79 -4.45
C GLY A 62 13.17 9.62 -4.28
N ALA A 63 12.12 9.31 -5.03
CA ALA A 63 10.83 9.97 -4.88
C ALA A 63 10.20 9.62 -3.53
N ALA A 64 9.46 10.58 -2.97
CA ALA A 64 8.72 10.41 -1.72
C ALA A 64 7.21 10.38 -2.01
N MET A 65 6.48 9.64 -1.16
CA MET A 65 5.03 9.61 -1.17
C MET A 65 4.48 9.95 0.20
N ALA A 66 3.32 10.61 0.20
CA ALA A 66 2.60 11.01 1.39
C ALA A 66 1.09 10.81 1.16
N ALA A 67 0.31 10.90 2.24
CA ALA A 67 -1.14 10.95 2.13
C ALA A 67 -1.59 12.11 1.22
N GLY A 68 -2.65 11.89 0.46
CA GLY A 68 -3.14 12.80 -0.58
C GLY A 68 -2.45 12.64 -1.94
N HIS A 69 -1.31 11.96 -2.02
CA HIS A 69 -0.69 11.68 -3.32
C HIS A 69 -1.45 10.61 -4.09
N THR A 70 -1.42 10.73 -5.42
CA THR A 70 -1.96 9.73 -6.35
C THR A 70 -0.87 9.35 -7.35
N MET A 71 -0.80 8.07 -7.72
CA MET A 71 0.12 7.58 -8.73
C MET A 71 -0.58 6.63 -9.69
N GLN A 72 -0.32 6.78 -10.99
CA GLN A 72 -0.78 5.83 -11.99
C GLN A 72 0.03 4.52 -11.93
N ILE A 73 -0.65 3.39 -11.80
CA ILE A 73 -0.03 2.05 -11.67
C ILE A 73 -0.38 1.08 -12.81
N GLY A 74 -1.26 1.51 -13.72
CA GLY A 74 -1.66 0.81 -14.93
C GLY A 74 -2.16 1.78 -15.99
N GLU A 75 -2.74 1.29 -17.08
CA GLU A 75 -3.27 2.17 -18.14
C GLU A 75 -4.40 3.07 -17.62
N THR A 76 -5.34 2.50 -16.85
CA THR A 76 -6.50 3.22 -16.29
C THR A 76 -6.55 3.22 -14.77
N THR A 77 -5.68 2.46 -14.10
CA THR A 77 -5.68 2.29 -12.65
C THR A 77 -4.70 3.22 -11.96
N TYR A 78 -5.16 3.86 -10.90
CA TYR A 78 -4.40 4.76 -10.03
C TYR A 78 -4.42 4.23 -8.60
N MET A 79 -3.36 4.52 -7.87
CA MET A 79 -3.25 4.31 -6.44
C MET A 79 -3.31 5.66 -5.73
N LYS A 80 -4.37 5.88 -4.96
CA LYS A 80 -4.51 7.03 -4.06
C LYS A 80 -4.04 6.64 -2.67
N LEU A 81 -3.32 7.54 -2.02
CA LEU A 81 -2.75 7.31 -0.69
C LEU A 81 -3.47 8.15 0.36
N ARG A 82 -3.76 7.55 1.51
CA ARG A 82 -4.27 8.24 2.70
C ARG A 82 -3.58 7.75 3.96
N GLU A 83 -3.73 8.52 5.02
CA GLU A 83 -3.39 8.02 6.36
C GLU A 83 -4.42 6.96 6.79
N PRO A 84 -4.04 6.00 7.64
CA PRO A 84 -4.99 5.15 8.33
C PRO A 84 -6.02 5.99 9.08
N ALA A 85 -7.29 5.59 9.01
CA ALA A 85 -8.35 6.19 9.81
C ALA A 85 -8.15 5.86 11.30
N GLU A 86 -8.78 6.63 12.21
CA GLU A 86 -8.65 6.42 13.66
C GLU A 86 -9.08 5.00 14.09
N ASN A 87 -10.11 4.44 13.43
CA ASN A 87 -10.59 3.08 13.69
C ASN A 87 -9.75 1.98 13.03
N GLU A 88 -8.75 2.35 12.22
CA GLU A 88 -7.76 1.43 11.61
C GLU A 88 -6.46 1.39 12.42
N TYR A 89 -6.56 1.53 13.75
CA TYR A 89 -5.40 1.59 14.67
C TYR A 89 -4.43 0.40 14.52
N TYR A 90 -4.92 -0.76 14.06
CA TYR A 90 -4.12 -1.96 13.78
C TYR A 90 -3.16 -1.79 12.58
N LEU A 91 -3.32 -0.74 11.76
CA LEU A 91 -2.38 -0.38 10.70
C LEU A 91 -1.23 0.49 11.21
N GLN A 92 -1.31 1.01 12.44
CA GLN A 92 -0.21 1.74 13.03
C GLN A 92 1.00 0.82 13.23
N GLY A 93 2.18 1.39 13.12
CA GLY A 93 3.44 0.65 13.20
C GLY A 93 4.58 1.56 13.65
N PRO A 94 5.78 1.01 13.81
CA PRO A 94 6.97 1.78 14.20
C PRO A 94 7.36 2.87 13.19
N GLY A 95 6.83 2.83 11.96
CA GLY A 95 7.01 3.84 10.93
C GLY A 95 5.70 4.21 10.24
N THR A 96 5.81 5.10 9.25
CA THR A 96 4.67 5.57 8.46
C THR A 96 4.06 4.42 7.65
N THR A 97 2.77 4.18 7.86
CA THR A 97 1.96 3.30 7.00
C THR A 97 0.99 4.18 6.21
N LEU A 98 0.94 4.00 4.89
CA LEU A 98 -0.02 4.67 4.01
C LEU A 98 -1.02 3.65 3.48
N VAL A 99 -2.30 3.98 3.55
CA VAL A 99 -3.35 3.16 2.96
C VAL A 99 -3.47 3.48 1.48
N ALA A 100 -3.40 2.45 0.66
CA ALA A 100 -3.49 2.47 -0.79
C ALA A 100 -4.89 2.05 -1.25
N GLU A 101 -5.54 2.95 -1.97
CA GLU A 101 -6.84 2.73 -2.59
C GLU A 101 -6.64 2.67 -4.11
N LEU A 102 -7.00 1.54 -4.73
CA LEU A 102 -6.95 1.40 -6.18
C LEU A 102 -8.23 1.96 -6.78
N ILE A 103 -8.08 2.99 -7.61
CA ILE A 103 -9.19 3.69 -8.24
C ILE A 103 -9.00 3.69 -9.76
N GLU A 104 -10.10 3.76 -10.50
CA GLU A 104 -10.07 3.95 -11.94
C GLU A 104 -9.96 5.44 -12.30
N SER A 105 -9.56 5.73 -13.54
CA SER A 105 -9.30 7.07 -14.06
C SER A 105 -10.43 8.10 -13.87
N ASP A 106 -11.69 7.64 -13.82
CA ASP A 106 -12.88 8.48 -13.62
C ASP A 106 -13.07 8.92 -12.15
N GLN A 107 -12.39 8.28 -11.20
CA GLN A 107 -12.50 8.53 -9.76
C GLN A 107 -11.37 9.43 -9.21
N VAL A 108 -10.39 9.82 -10.05
CA VAL A 108 -9.20 10.57 -9.62
C VAL A 108 -9.50 12.04 -9.25
N ASN A 109 -10.59 12.62 -9.77
CA ASN A 109 -10.90 14.06 -9.67
C ASN A 109 -12.16 14.39 -8.86
N HIS A 110 -12.63 13.49 -7.98
CA HIS A 110 -13.86 13.69 -7.22
C HIS A 110 -13.65 13.93 -5.72
#